data_AF-A0A0M2V4F3-F1
#
_entry.id   AF-A0A0M2V4F3-F1
#
_cell.length_a   1.000
_cell.length_b   1.000
_cell.length_c   1.000
_cell.angle_alpha   90.00
_cell.angle_beta   90.00
_cell.angle_gamma   90.00
#
_symmetry.space_group_name_H-M   'P 1'
#
loop_
_entity.id
_entity.type
_entity.pdbx_description
1 polymer ?
#
loop_
_entity_poly.entity_id
_entity_poly.type
_entity_poly.pdbx_seq_one_letter_code
_entity_poly.pdbx_strand_id
1 'polypeptide(L)'
;MSLKTAQVAFIGLNLLACMAVGYLGYDIYRVEQAIRLQAEIISYDSGNSFLLLSSVFWLFSLIQFLGLRKSKSIVFKRANEFVLAWFIATLVIAYSIPQLQKSRFEKASYVACDNPRSISRVSRGKSLIYVKVNDNQLARLPEGADKKYVCLMLEQIAD
;
A
#
# COMPACT_ATOMS: atom_id res chain seq x y z
N MET A 1 -24.83 -17.77 -17.80
CA MET A 1 -24.59 -16.32 -17.60
C MET A 1 -24.60 -15.64 -18.96
N SER A 2 -25.32 -14.54 -19.15
CA SER A 2 -25.35 -13.89 -20.48
C SER A 2 -24.05 -13.13 -20.75
N LEU A 3 -23.65 -13.03 -22.03
CA LEU A 3 -22.46 -12.28 -22.46
C LEU A 3 -22.49 -10.82 -21.95
N LYS A 4 -23.68 -10.22 -21.93
CA LYS A 4 -23.90 -8.85 -21.42
C LYS A 4 -23.62 -8.75 -19.92
N THR A 5 -24.07 -9.72 -19.13
CA THR A 5 -23.83 -9.77 -17.68
C THR A 5 -22.34 -9.87 -17.36
N ALA A 6 -21.61 -10.70 -18.12
CA ALA A 6 -20.16 -10.84 -17.95
C ALA A 6 -19.40 -9.55 -18.30
N GLN A 7 -19.79 -8.86 -19.37
CA GLN A 7 -19.19 -7.57 -19.75
C GLN A 7 -19.43 -6.48 -18.70
N VAL A 8 -20.67 -6.37 -18.18
CA VAL A 8 -20.99 -5.39 -17.13
C VAL A 8 -20.19 -5.66 -15.85
N ALA A 9 -20.14 -6.92 -15.40
CA ALA A 9 -19.35 -7.30 -14.24
C ALA A 9 -17.87 -6.99 -14.44
N PHE A 10 -17.34 -7.26 -15.64
CA PHE A 10 -15.96 -6.99 -15.99
C PHE A 10 -15.61 -5.50 -15.94
N ILE A 11 -16.46 -4.63 -16.50
CA ILE A 11 -16.29 -3.18 -16.43
C ILE A 11 -16.32 -2.70 -14.97
N GLY A 12 -17.29 -3.19 -14.18
CA GLY A 12 -17.41 -2.85 -12.76
C GLY A 12 -16.14 -3.22 -11.96
N LEU A 13 -15.62 -4.44 -12.16
CA LEU A 13 -14.39 -4.89 -11.50
C LEU A 13 -13.17 -4.06 -11.89
N ASN A 14 -13.07 -3.63 -13.15
CA ASN A 14 -11.97 -2.78 -13.60
C ASN A 14 -12.03 -1.37 -13.01
N LEU A 15 -13.23 -0.81 -12.87
CA LEU A 15 -13.42 0.49 -12.24
C LEU A 15 -13.02 0.44 -10.76
N LEU A 16 -13.42 -0.61 -10.04
CA LEU A 16 -12.99 -0.84 -8.66
C LEU A 16 -11.47 -1.02 -8.58
N ALA A 17 -10.87 -1.75 -9.52
CA ALA A 17 -9.43 -1.89 -9.60
C ALA A 17 -8.72 -0.54 -9.80
N CYS A 18 -9.31 0.38 -10.57
CA CYS A 18 -8.78 1.73 -10.71
C CYS A 18 -8.74 2.48 -9.40
N MET A 19 -9.84 2.45 -8.67
CA MET A 19 -9.94 3.12 -7.38
C MET A 19 -8.94 2.51 -6.38
N ALA A 20 -8.78 1.19 -6.38
CA ALA A 20 -7.85 0.48 -5.52
C ALA A 20 -6.38 0.88 -5.77
N VAL A 21 -5.94 0.86 -7.03
CA VAL A 21 -4.56 1.25 -7.39
C VAL A 21 -4.34 2.75 -7.17
N GLY A 22 -5.32 3.59 -7.50
CA GLY A 22 -5.27 5.03 -7.26
C GLY A 22 -5.16 5.37 -5.78
N TYR A 23 -5.87 4.65 -4.92
CA TYR A 23 -5.80 4.82 -3.47
C TYR A 23 -4.39 4.53 -2.93
N LEU A 24 -3.71 3.49 -3.42
CA LEU A 24 -2.32 3.24 -3.04
C LEU A 24 -1.40 4.41 -3.45
N GLY A 25 -1.56 4.93 -4.67
CA GLY A 25 -0.79 6.09 -5.12
C GLY A 25 -1.02 7.33 -4.24
N TYR A 26 -2.29 7.58 -3.90
CA TYR A 26 -2.66 8.64 -2.94
C TYR A 26 -2.02 8.42 -1.56
N ASP A 27 -2.03 7.19 -1.04
CA ASP A 27 -1.48 6.88 0.28
C ASP A 27 0.04 7.10 0.33
N ILE A 28 0.78 6.66 -0.69
CA ILE A 28 2.21 6.92 -0.84
C ILE A 28 2.48 8.43 -0.88
N TYR A 29 1.72 9.18 -1.70
CA TYR A 29 1.87 10.62 -1.82
C TYR A 29 1.60 11.34 -0.49
N ARG A 30 0.52 10.97 0.20
CA ARG A 30 0.14 11.51 1.52
C ARG A 30 1.24 11.29 2.55
N VAL A 31 1.81 10.09 2.61
CA VAL A 31 2.92 9.76 3.50
C VAL A 31 4.16 10.60 3.19
N GLU A 32 4.55 10.69 1.93
CA GLU A 32 5.72 11.47 1.51
C GLU A 32 5.55 12.98 1.82
N GLN A 33 4.34 13.52 1.61
CA GLN A 33 4.03 14.90 2.00
C GLN A 33 4.11 15.09 3.51
N ALA A 34 3.59 14.15 4.31
CA ALA A 34 3.64 14.24 5.77
C ALA A 34 5.08 14.19 6.30
N ILE A 35 5.95 13.38 5.70
CA ILE A 35 7.39 13.36 6.02
C ILE A 35 8.05 14.70 5.67
N ARG A 36 7.77 15.26 4.49
CA ARG A 36 8.32 16.56 4.06
C ARG A 36 7.88 17.70 4.97
N LEU A 37 6.61 17.71 5.37
CA LEU A 37 6.04 18.68 6.30
C LEU A 37 6.42 18.42 7.76
N GLN A 38 7.19 17.35 8.04
CA GLN A 38 7.63 16.98 9.38
C GLN A 38 6.46 16.81 10.36
N ALA A 39 5.35 16.24 9.88
CA ALA A 39 4.17 15.98 10.70
C ALA A 39 4.54 15.12 11.92
N GLU A 40 3.97 15.44 13.09
CA GLU A 40 4.29 14.73 14.33
C GLU A 40 3.83 13.26 14.27
N ILE A 41 2.70 13.01 13.63
CA ILE A 41 2.04 11.70 13.59
C ILE A 41 1.65 11.37 12.14
N ILE A 42 2.02 10.17 11.68
CA ILE A 42 1.71 9.66 10.33
C ILE A 42 1.08 8.28 10.45
N SER A 43 -0.21 8.16 10.15
CA SER A 43 -0.87 6.85 10.06
C SER A 43 -0.49 6.15 8.76
N TYR A 44 -0.05 4.91 8.83
CA TYR A 44 0.36 4.12 7.68
C TYR A 44 -0.18 2.70 7.75
N ASP A 45 -0.74 2.19 6.65
CA ASP A 45 -1.22 0.81 6.55
C ASP A 45 -0.43 0.07 5.47
N SER A 46 0.42 -0.87 5.91
CA SER A 46 1.24 -1.66 4.99
C SER A 46 0.39 -2.55 4.07
N GLY A 47 -0.84 -2.85 4.47
CA GLY A 47 -1.78 -3.70 3.76
C GLY A 47 -2.32 -3.07 2.47
N ASN A 48 -2.27 -1.74 2.35
CA ASN A 48 -2.71 -1.03 1.15
C ASN A 48 -1.91 -1.41 -0.10
N SER A 49 -0.65 -1.84 0.07
CA SER A 49 0.21 -2.25 -1.05
C SER A 49 -0.37 -3.44 -1.83
N PHE A 50 -1.17 -4.29 -1.17
CA PHE A 50 -1.85 -5.41 -1.83
C PHE A 50 -2.96 -4.98 -2.79
N LEU A 51 -3.41 -3.72 -2.75
CA LEU A 51 -4.33 -3.17 -3.75
C LEU A 51 -3.72 -3.14 -5.16
N LEU A 52 -2.38 -3.27 -5.28
CA LEU A 52 -1.72 -3.47 -6.59
C LEU A 52 -2.18 -4.75 -7.29
N LEU A 53 -2.62 -5.78 -6.56
CA LEU A 53 -3.15 -7.00 -7.16
C LEU A 53 -4.37 -6.70 -8.04
N SER A 54 -5.14 -5.66 -7.71
CA SER A 54 -6.26 -5.23 -8.52
C SER A 54 -5.84 -4.75 -9.92
N SER A 55 -4.59 -4.30 -10.10
CA SER A 55 -4.07 -3.92 -11.43
C SER A 55 -4.02 -5.10 -12.42
N VAL A 56 -4.08 -6.34 -11.95
CA VAL A 56 -4.18 -7.52 -12.81
C VAL A 56 -5.48 -7.51 -13.63
N PHE A 57 -6.57 -6.97 -13.08
CA PHE A 57 -7.84 -6.81 -13.82
C PHE A 57 -7.69 -5.86 -15.00
N TRP A 58 -6.90 -4.80 -14.84
CA TRP A 58 -6.58 -3.88 -15.94
C TRP A 58 -5.80 -4.57 -17.05
N LEU A 59 -4.83 -5.42 -16.69
CA LEU A 59 -4.09 -6.18 -17.67
C LEU A 59 -5.00 -7.14 -18.44
N PHE A 60 -5.96 -7.79 -17.77
CA PHE A 60 -6.99 -8.56 -18.46
C PHE A 60 -7.82 -7.70 -19.42
N SER A 61 -8.20 -6.47 -19.02
CA SER A 61 -8.92 -5.54 -19.92
C SER A 61 -8.11 -5.18 -21.14
N LEU A 62 -6.82 -4.89 -20.95
CA LEU A 62 -5.92 -4.55 -22.03
C LEU A 62 -5.77 -5.72 -23.00
N ILE A 63 -5.56 -6.93 -22.49
CA ILE A 63 -5.46 -8.15 -23.30
C ILE A 63 -6.75 -8.40 -24.07
N GLN A 64 -7.92 -8.26 -23.44
CA GLN A 64 -9.20 -8.46 -24.10
C GLN A 64 -9.43 -7.41 -25.21
N PHE A 65 -9.13 -6.14 -24.94
CA PHE A 65 -9.21 -5.07 -25.91
C PHE A 65 -8.28 -5.29 -27.12
N LEU A 66 -7.03 -5.69 -26.87
CA LEU A 66 -6.05 -5.99 -27.92
C LEU A 66 -6.41 -7.27 -28.69
N GLY A 67 -6.95 -8.29 -28.00
CA GLY A 67 -7.39 -9.56 -28.56
C GLY A 67 -8.57 -9.42 -29.52
N LEU A 68 -9.53 -8.52 -29.20
CA LEU A 68 -10.64 -8.18 -30.10
C LEU A 68 -10.17 -7.48 -31.38
N ARG A 69 -9.01 -6.81 -31.35
CA ARG A 69 -8.50 -6.04 -32.49
C ARG A 69 -7.70 -6.89 -33.48
N LYS A 70 -6.92 -7.88 -33.02
CA LYS A 70 -6.16 -8.83 -33.88
C LYS A 70 -5.86 -10.16 -33.15
N SER A 71 -6.64 -11.21 -33.42
CA SER A 71 -6.44 -12.55 -32.82
C SER A 71 -5.10 -13.21 -33.15
N LYS A 72 -4.41 -12.78 -34.21
CA LYS A 72 -3.07 -13.25 -34.60
C LYS A 72 -1.91 -12.57 -33.85
N SER A 73 -2.17 -11.62 -32.95
CA SER A 73 -1.10 -10.90 -32.25
C SER A 73 -0.33 -11.80 -31.28
N ILE A 74 0.99 -11.57 -31.17
CA ILE A 74 1.87 -12.29 -30.23
C ILE A 74 1.40 -12.11 -28.78
N VAL A 75 0.84 -10.94 -28.47
CA VAL A 75 0.30 -10.60 -27.15
C VAL A 75 -0.80 -11.56 -26.73
N PHE A 76 -1.70 -11.96 -27.65
CA PHE A 76 -2.75 -12.93 -27.34
C PHE A 76 -2.18 -14.34 -27.12
N LYS A 77 -1.20 -14.74 -27.93
CA LYS A 77 -0.54 -16.07 -27.79
C LYS A 77 0.20 -16.22 -26.47
N ARG A 78 0.78 -15.14 -25.93
CA ARG A 78 1.52 -15.13 -24.66
C ARG A 78 0.77 -14.42 -23.52
N ALA A 79 -0.53 -14.21 -23.67
CA ALA A 79 -1.34 -13.48 -22.69
C ALA A 79 -1.21 -14.07 -21.27
N ASN A 80 -1.21 -15.40 -21.17
CA ASN A 80 -1.04 -16.09 -19.89
C ASN A 80 0.32 -15.79 -19.24
N GLU A 81 1.41 -15.80 -20.02
CA GLU A 81 2.75 -15.46 -19.51
C GLU A 81 2.81 -14.01 -19.03
N PHE A 82 2.21 -13.06 -19.77
CA PHE A 82 2.14 -11.66 -19.37
C PHE A 82 1.36 -11.46 -18.07
N VAL A 83 0.20 -12.11 -17.95
CA VAL A 83 -0.63 -12.03 -16.72
C VAL A 83 0.11 -12.61 -15.54
N LEU A 84 0.73 -13.78 -15.69
CA LEU A 84 1.48 -14.43 -14.64
C LEU A 84 2.70 -13.59 -14.22
N ALA A 85 3.47 -13.09 -15.18
CA ALA A 85 4.64 -12.24 -14.91
C ALA A 85 4.23 -10.94 -14.19
N TRP A 86 3.13 -10.32 -14.60
CA TRP A 86 2.60 -9.12 -13.94
C TRP A 86 2.09 -9.42 -12.53
N PHE A 87 1.38 -10.54 -12.34
CA PHE A 87 0.94 -10.98 -11.02
C PHE A 87 2.14 -11.17 -10.08
N ILE A 88 3.19 -11.86 -10.51
CA ILE A 88 4.43 -12.02 -9.73
C ILE A 88 5.07 -10.66 -9.44
N ALA A 89 5.18 -9.78 -10.44
CA ALA A 89 5.74 -8.44 -10.27
C ALA A 89 4.95 -7.62 -9.23
N THR A 90 3.61 -7.64 -9.27
CA THR A 90 2.79 -6.94 -8.29
C THR A 90 2.96 -7.48 -6.87
N LEU A 91 3.13 -8.80 -6.69
CA LEU A 91 3.45 -9.38 -5.39
C LEU A 91 4.80 -8.89 -4.86
N VAL A 92 5.84 -8.89 -5.69
CA VAL A 92 7.18 -8.42 -5.32
C VAL A 92 7.13 -6.94 -4.95
N ILE A 93 6.45 -6.11 -5.75
CA ILE A 93 6.31 -4.68 -5.50
C ILE A 93 5.50 -4.43 -4.21
N ALA A 94 4.38 -5.13 -4.03
CA ALA A 94 3.52 -4.99 -2.86
C ALA A 94 4.26 -5.36 -1.56
N TYR A 95 5.19 -6.32 -1.61
CA TYR A 95 6.05 -6.64 -0.48
C TYR A 95 7.18 -5.62 -0.27
N SER A 96 7.71 -5.05 -1.35
CA SER A 96 8.85 -4.12 -1.29
C SER A 96 8.47 -2.73 -0.82
N ILE A 97 7.28 -2.23 -1.19
CA ILE A 97 6.81 -0.87 -0.83
C ILE A 97 6.83 -0.63 0.69
N PRO A 98 6.24 -1.49 1.54
CA PRO A 98 6.27 -1.29 2.98
C PRO A 98 7.68 -1.25 3.57
N GLN A 99 8.59 -2.06 3.05
CA GLN A 99 9.98 -2.07 3.51
C GLN A 99 10.69 -0.76 3.16
N LEU A 100 10.47 -0.25 1.95
CA LEU A 100 11.03 1.03 1.52
C LEU A 100 10.47 2.20 2.32
N GLN A 101 9.15 2.24 2.56
CA GLN A 101 8.52 3.28 3.37
C GLN A 101 8.98 3.23 4.83
N LYS A 102 9.09 2.04 5.42
CA LYS A 102 9.68 1.86 6.75
C LYS A 102 11.08 2.46 6.85
N SER A 103 11.96 2.15 5.90
CA SER A 103 13.32 2.72 5.88
C SER A 103 13.31 4.25 5.75
N ARG A 104 12.37 4.83 4.99
CA ARG A 104 12.22 6.28 4.89
C ARG A 104 11.76 6.92 6.19
N PHE A 105 10.78 6.31 6.86
CA PHE A 105 10.34 6.75 8.19
C PHE A 105 11.50 6.75 9.19
N GLU A 106 12.26 5.65 9.26
CA GLU A 106 13.41 5.54 10.17
C GLU A 106 14.48 6.59 9.90
N LYS A 107 14.79 6.87 8.62
CA LYS A 107 15.73 7.93 8.22
C LYS A 107 15.24 9.33 8.57
N ALA A 108 13.92 9.52 8.62
CA ALA A 108 13.29 10.78 9.02
C ALA A 108 13.00 10.85 10.53
N SER A 109 13.62 9.96 11.33
CA SER A 109 13.48 9.91 12.79
C SER A 109 12.07 9.57 13.28
N TYR A 110 11.29 8.82 12.51
CA TYR A 110 10.00 8.29 12.93
C TYR A 110 10.13 6.89 13.55
N VAL A 111 9.31 6.61 14.54
CA VAL A 111 9.19 5.29 15.18
C VAL A 111 7.78 4.75 14.98
N ALA A 112 7.69 3.47 14.62
CA ALA A 112 6.43 2.77 14.47
C ALA A 112 5.85 2.40 15.84
N CYS A 113 4.62 2.83 16.07
CA CYS A 113 3.79 2.48 17.21
C CYS A 113 2.60 1.64 16.74
N ASP A 114 2.33 0.55 17.44
CA ASP A 114 1.11 -0.22 17.20
C ASP A 114 -0.08 0.62 17.69
N ASN A 115 -1.10 0.78 16.86
CA ASN A 115 -2.35 1.41 17.28
C ASN A 115 -3.40 0.30 17.47
N PRO A 116 -3.81 -0.01 18.72
CA PRO A 116 -4.74 -1.09 19.00
C PRO A 116 -6.13 -0.88 18.38
N ARG A 117 -6.49 0.35 18.00
CA ARG A 117 -7.76 0.69 17.36
C ARG A 117 -7.73 0.56 15.83
N SER A 118 -6.55 0.46 15.21
CA SER A 118 -6.41 0.31 13.76
C SER A 118 -5.85 -1.06 13.41
N ILE A 119 -6.71 -1.97 12.97
CA ILE A 119 -6.31 -3.21 12.31
C ILE A 119 -6.39 -2.96 10.80
N SER A 120 -5.40 -3.42 10.03
CA SER A 120 -5.48 -3.40 8.57
C SER A 120 -6.66 -4.27 8.12
N ARG A 121 -7.74 -3.63 7.62
CA ARG A 121 -8.99 -4.33 7.29
C ARG A 121 -9.00 -4.94 5.90
N VAL A 122 -7.99 -4.64 5.08
CA VAL A 122 -8.00 -4.93 3.64
C VAL A 122 -7.07 -6.10 3.29
N SER A 123 -6.00 -6.35 4.05
CA SER A 123 -5.07 -7.45 3.77
C SER A 123 -4.23 -7.85 5.00
N ARG A 124 -3.35 -8.85 4.83
CA ARG A 124 -2.33 -9.21 5.83
C ARG A 124 -1.29 -8.07 5.93
N GLY A 125 -1.63 -7.06 6.69
CA GLY A 125 -0.78 -5.90 6.97
C GLY A 125 -0.90 -5.45 8.43
N LYS A 126 -0.01 -4.55 8.83
CA LYS A 126 -0.14 -3.82 10.09
C LYS A 126 -0.55 -2.39 9.77
N SER A 127 -1.55 -1.91 10.49
CA SER A 127 -1.81 -0.48 10.55
C SER A 127 -1.04 0.07 11.75
N LEU A 128 -0.13 0.98 11.45
CA LEU A 128 0.83 1.54 12.39
C LEU A 128 0.66 3.05 12.40
N ILE A 129 0.99 3.65 13.53
CA ILE A 129 1.18 5.08 13.63
C ILE A 129 2.68 5.33 13.73
N TYR A 130 3.22 6.16 12.85
CA TYR A 130 4.60 6.60 12.92
C TYR A 130 4.66 7.95 13.60
N VAL A 131 5.39 8.03 14.71
CA VAL A 131 5.57 9.27 15.46
C VAL A 131 6.99 9.78 15.28
N LYS A 132 7.12 11.07 14.97
CA LYS A 132 8.40 11.75 14.87
C LYS A 132 9.02 11.87 16.27
N VAL A 133 10.25 11.41 16.42
CA VAL A 133 10.97 11.53 17.67
C VAL A 133 11.88 12.75 17.61
N ASN A 134 11.67 13.69 18.53
CA ASN A 134 12.54 14.84 18.70
C ASN A 134 13.66 14.53 19.70
N ASP A 135 14.82 15.18 19.54
CA ASP A 135 15.99 14.98 20.42
C ASP A 135 15.67 15.24 21.90
N ASN A 136 14.77 16.19 22.17
CA ASN A 136 14.28 16.49 23.52
C ASN A 136 13.44 15.35 24.14
N GLN A 137 12.79 14.53 23.33
CA GLN A 137 12.05 13.35 23.80
C GLN A 137 13.01 12.16 24.01
N LEU A 138 14.03 12.01 23.16
CA LEU A 138 15.09 11.02 23.38
C LEU A 138 15.84 11.28 24.69
N ALA A 139 16.15 12.54 25.00
CA ALA A 139 16.88 12.94 26.21
C ALA A 139 16.12 12.65 27.52
N ARG A 140 14.80 12.42 27.45
CA ARG A 140 13.94 12.07 28.59
C ARG A 140 13.73 10.57 28.75
N LEU A 141 14.20 9.75 27.80
CA LEU A 141 14.14 8.31 27.93
C LEU A 141 15.21 7.84 28.93
N PRO A 142 14.88 6.91 29.85
CA PRO A 142 15.89 6.29 30.69
C PRO A 142 16.97 5.63 29.83
N GLU A 143 18.24 5.70 30.25
CA GLU A 143 19.34 5.03 29.53
C GLU A 143 19.02 3.53 29.35
N GLY A 144 18.98 3.07 28.11
CA GLY A 144 18.63 1.69 27.75
C GLY A 144 17.14 1.45 27.45
N ALA A 145 16.28 2.46 27.53
CA ALA A 145 14.88 2.33 27.15
C ALA A 145 14.71 2.18 25.62
N ASP A 146 14.01 1.13 25.21
CA ASP A 146 13.67 0.86 23.81
C ASP A 146 12.79 1.99 23.23
N LYS A 147 12.91 2.27 21.93
CA LYS A 147 12.12 3.29 21.21
C LYS A 147 10.60 3.09 21.38
N LYS A 148 10.16 1.89 21.77
CA LYS A 148 8.79 1.56 22.17
C LYS A 148 8.25 2.40 23.35
N TYR A 149 9.09 2.90 24.25
CA TYR A 149 8.65 3.75 25.37
C TYR A 149 8.13 5.12 24.90
N VAL A 150 8.57 5.60 23.74
CA VAL A 150 8.04 6.83 23.11
C VAL A 150 6.56 6.66 22.78
N CYS A 151 6.15 5.47 22.32
CA CYS A 151 4.77 5.17 21.99
C CYS A 151 3.86 5.18 23.24
N LEU A 152 4.34 4.64 24.37
CA LEU A 152 3.60 4.63 25.64
C LEU A 152 3.43 6.02 26.24
N MET A 153 4.44 6.89 26.13
CA MET A 153 4.36 8.28 26.62
C MET A 153 3.38 9.13 25.82
N LEU A 154 3.16 8.83 24.54
CA LEU A 154 2.23 9.56 23.69
C LEU A 154 0.78 9.08 23.84
N GLU A 155 0.56 7.80 24.16
CA GLU A 155 -0.77 7.31 24.56
C GLU A 155 -1.31 8.06 25.78
N GLN A 156 -0.45 8.46 26.74
CA GLN A 156 -0.85 9.24 27.92
C GLN A 156 -1.17 10.73 27.63
N ILE A 157 -0.80 11.26 26.47
CA ILE A 157 -1.08 12.66 26.08
C ILE A 157 -2.37 12.76 25.25
N ALA A 158 -2.86 11.64 24.74
CA ALA A 158 -4.04 11.57 23.87
C ALA A 158 -5.36 11.27 24.61
N ASP A 159 -5.32 11.09 25.95
CA ASP A 159 -6.47 11.06 26.86
C ASP A 159 -6.59 12.39 27.62
#